data_AF-A0A955ZCA7-F1
#
_entry.id   AF-A0A955ZCA7-F1
#
_cell.length_a   1.000
_cell.length_b   1.000
_cell.length_c   1.000
_cell.angle_alpha   90.00
_cell.angle_beta   90.00
_cell.angle_gamma   90.00
#
_symmetry.space_group_name_H-M   'P 1'
#
loop_
_entity.id
_entity.type
_entity.pdbx_description
1 polymer ?
#
loop_
_entity_poly.entity_id
_entity_poly.type
_entity_poly.pdbx_seq_one_letter_code
_entity_poly.pdbx_strand_id
1 'polypeptide(L)'
;MVKTSTKRWMGAMAGGVTLVVAAIGFLHTPAGRPLLARVGGCPVGNAPPARVEEGRVRAVLQTRGAIAAPARPALGFRLDETTLADVKAWASHHGARCVEKREGTLLQCADVPSRAIDGPTADEAAKVDDVSFGFTPGTHVLTGISTLRYARAPGGAVATLDHKVSSLEKELGEGKATGQRDAQYLSGGAYRTAVVEYRFRDYMADVTGMNLPGRGIAVREHYQSARVD
;
A
#
# COMPACT_ATOMS: atom_id res chain seq x y z
N MET A 1 -4.97 -6.23 -63.67
CA MET A 1 -5.88 -6.48 -62.53
C MET A 1 -5.11 -7.21 -61.44
N VAL A 2 -4.66 -6.51 -60.41
CA VAL A 2 -3.88 -7.06 -59.28
C VAL A 2 -4.85 -7.79 -58.35
N LYS A 3 -4.69 -9.11 -58.22
CA LYS A 3 -5.58 -9.98 -57.44
C LYS A 3 -4.79 -10.96 -56.58
N THR A 4 -4.05 -10.45 -55.59
CA THR A 4 -3.43 -11.21 -54.49
C THR A 4 -3.04 -10.17 -53.42
N SER A 5 -3.50 -10.20 -52.17
CA SER A 5 -2.93 -11.05 -51.12
C SER A 5 -3.58 -10.74 -49.74
N THR A 6 -4.91 -10.63 -49.66
CA THR A 6 -5.60 -10.38 -48.37
C THR A 6 -5.66 -11.61 -47.46
N LYS A 7 -5.62 -12.83 -48.01
CA LYS A 7 -5.69 -14.08 -47.21
C LYS A 7 -4.45 -14.40 -46.39
N ARG A 8 -3.24 -14.01 -46.83
CA ARG A 8 -1.98 -14.31 -46.11
C ARG A 8 -1.80 -13.44 -44.85
N TRP A 9 -2.38 -12.24 -44.84
CA TRP A 9 -2.33 -11.34 -43.67
C TRP A 9 -3.28 -11.74 -42.55
N MET A 10 -4.47 -12.28 -42.88
CA MET A 10 -5.40 -12.79 -41.86
C MET A 10 -4.87 -14.05 -41.14
N GLY A 11 -4.18 -14.95 -41.85
CA GLY A 11 -3.58 -16.15 -41.23
C GLY A 11 -2.43 -15.83 -40.27
N ALA A 12 -1.61 -14.83 -40.60
CA ALA A 12 -0.49 -14.40 -39.75
C ALA A 12 -0.96 -13.67 -38.47
N MET A 13 -2.00 -12.82 -38.55
CA MET A 13 -2.59 -12.20 -37.36
C MET A 13 -3.29 -13.22 -36.46
N ALA A 14 -4.06 -14.16 -37.03
CA ALA A 14 -4.73 -15.19 -36.25
C ALA A 14 -3.72 -16.10 -35.52
N GLY A 15 -2.63 -16.50 -36.17
CA GLY A 15 -1.56 -17.28 -35.54
C GLY A 15 -0.84 -16.54 -34.42
N GLY A 16 -0.55 -15.25 -34.61
CA GLY A 16 0.12 -14.41 -33.59
C GLY A 16 -0.71 -14.18 -32.34
N VAL A 17 -2.01 -13.90 -32.49
CA VAL A 17 -2.93 -13.70 -31.34
C VAL A 17 -3.09 -15.01 -30.55
N THR A 18 -3.19 -16.15 -31.24
CA THR A 18 -3.34 -17.45 -30.58
C THR A 18 -2.10 -17.84 -29.76
N LEU A 19 -0.90 -17.52 -30.27
CA LEU A 19 0.36 -17.72 -29.55
C LEU A 19 0.46 -16.87 -28.29
N VAL A 20 0.04 -15.61 -28.34
CA VAL A 20 0.03 -14.72 -27.18
C VAL A 20 -0.98 -15.20 -26.12
N VAL A 21 -2.19 -15.59 -26.53
CA VAL A 21 -3.21 -16.12 -25.61
C VAL A 21 -2.75 -17.44 -24.98
N ALA A 22 -2.11 -18.32 -25.76
CA ALA A 22 -1.54 -19.57 -25.25
C ALA A 22 -0.38 -19.33 -24.28
N ALA A 23 0.49 -18.35 -24.54
CA ALA A 23 1.57 -17.97 -23.65
C ALA A 23 1.05 -17.38 -22.32
N ILE A 24 0.04 -16.49 -22.38
CA ILE A 24 -0.63 -15.95 -21.19
C ILE A 24 -1.33 -17.07 -20.42
N GLY A 25 -2.06 -17.95 -21.11
CA GLY A 25 -2.71 -19.10 -20.51
C GLY A 25 -1.71 -20.03 -19.81
N PHE A 26 -0.56 -20.31 -20.43
CA PHE A 26 0.50 -21.11 -19.85
C PHE A 26 1.10 -20.46 -18.59
N LEU A 27 1.34 -19.14 -18.61
CA LEU A 27 1.85 -18.42 -17.44
C LEU A 27 0.90 -18.54 -16.22
N HIS A 28 -0.41 -18.66 -16.42
CA HIS A 28 -1.38 -18.88 -15.34
C HIS A 28 -1.44 -20.33 -14.79
N THR A 29 -0.75 -21.29 -15.40
CA THR A 29 -0.70 -22.68 -14.90
C THR A 29 0.27 -22.84 -13.71
N PRO A 30 0.17 -23.93 -12.92
CA PRO A 30 1.13 -24.22 -11.84
C PRO A 30 2.59 -24.29 -12.33
N ALA A 31 2.82 -24.74 -13.57
CA ALA A 31 4.15 -24.82 -14.17
C ALA A 31 4.67 -23.47 -14.70
N GLY A 32 3.78 -22.55 -15.11
CA GLY A 32 4.13 -21.22 -15.59
C GLY A 32 4.30 -20.15 -14.49
N ARG A 33 3.69 -20.38 -13.32
CA ARG A 33 3.78 -19.47 -12.15
C ARG A 33 5.21 -19.14 -11.68
N PRO A 34 6.18 -20.08 -11.65
CA PRO A 34 7.57 -19.76 -11.28
C PRO A 34 8.27 -18.85 -12.30
N LEU A 35 7.91 -18.95 -13.58
CA LEU A 35 8.38 -18.05 -14.64
C LEU A 35 7.77 -16.66 -14.48
N LEU A 36 6.47 -16.59 -14.19
CA LEU A 36 5.82 -15.33 -13.80
C LEU A 36 6.44 -14.72 -12.55
N ALA A 37 6.88 -15.51 -11.57
CA ALA A 37 7.55 -14.97 -10.37
C ALA A 37 8.95 -14.42 -10.68
N ARG A 38 9.65 -14.96 -11.68
CA ARG A 38 10.95 -14.45 -12.16
C ARG A 38 10.83 -13.18 -13.00
N VAL A 39 9.74 -13.06 -13.78
CA VAL A 39 9.45 -11.87 -14.59
C VAL A 39 8.66 -10.82 -13.78
N GLY A 40 7.93 -11.27 -12.77
CA GLY A 40 6.95 -10.55 -11.96
C GLY A 40 7.54 -9.90 -10.73
N GLY A 41 8.71 -9.25 -10.88
CA GLY A 41 8.88 -8.02 -10.14
C GLY A 41 7.68 -7.13 -10.46
N CYS A 42 7.12 -6.43 -9.47
CA CYS A 42 6.22 -5.33 -9.76
C CYS A 42 6.91 -4.49 -10.85
N PRO A 43 6.35 -4.26 -12.05
CA PRO A 43 7.07 -3.60 -13.15
C PRO A 43 7.55 -2.18 -12.79
N VAL A 44 7.06 -1.66 -11.66
CA VAL A 44 7.44 -0.44 -10.97
C VAL A 44 8.78 -0.53 -10.21
N GLY A 45 9.36 -1.71 -10.04
CA GLY A 45 10.58 -1.93 -9.23
C GLY A 45 11.79 -1.14 -9.73
N ASN A 46 11.89 -0.95 -11.05
CA ASN A 46 12.94 -0.19 -11.72
C ASN A 46 12.44 1.13 -12.32
N ALA A 47 11.20 1.54 -12.01
CA ALA A 47 10.68 2.80 -12.52
C ALA A 47 11.43 3.98 -11.87
N PRO A 48 11.82 5.01 -12.65
CA PRO A 48 12.40 6.23 -12.08
C PRO A 48 11.46 6.85 -11.03
N PRO A 49 11.98 7.47 -9.95
CA PRO A 49 11.15 8.04 -8.90
C PRO A 49 10.08 9.00 -9.40
N ALA A 50 10.39 9.83 -10.41
CA ALA A 50 9.43 10.72 -11.06
C ALA A 50 8.22 9.98 -11.67
N ARG A 51 8.44 8.79 -12.27
CA ARG A 51 7.35 7.99 -12.87
C ARG A 51 6.48 7.33 -11.80
N VAL A 52 7.06 6.95 -10.67
CA VAL A 52 6.31 6.48 -9.50
C VAL A 52 5.42 7.60 -8.97
N GLU A 53 5.97 8.81 -8.88
CA GLU A 53 5.24 9.98 -8.41
C GLU A 53 4.10 10.40 -9.36
N GLU A 54 4.32 10.41 -10.68
CA GLU A 54 3.25 10.60 -11.67
C GLU A 54 2.11 9.60 -11.48
N GLY A 55 2.46 8.33 -11.23
CA GLY A 55 1.48 7.27 -10.95
C GLY A 55 0.70 7.54 -9.66
N ARG A 56 1.38 7.98 -8.60
CA ARG A 56 0.77 8.37 -7.33
C ARG A 56 -0.21 9.52 -7.51
N VAL A 57 0.23 10.62 -8.14
CA VAL A 57 -0.59 11.81 -8.41
C VAL A 57 -1.83 11.45 -9.22
N ARG A 58 -1.68 10.62 -10.26
CA ARG A 58 -2.82 10.14 -11.06
C ARG A 58 -3.81 9.33 -10.23
N ALA A 59 -3.32 8.38 -9.42
CA ALA A 59 -4.19 7.58 -8.57
C ALA A 59 -4.95 8.45 -7.57
N VAL A 60 -4.26 9.38 -6.90
CA VAL A 60 -4.85 10.36 -5.99
C VAL A 60 -5.97 11.15 -6.66
N LEU A 61 -5.72 11.72 -7.83
CA LEU A 61 -6.72 12.50 -8.56
C LEU A 61 -7.97 11.69 -8.91
N GLN A 62 -7.83 10.38 -9.14
CA GLN A 62 -8.93 9.48 -9.47
C GLN A 62 -9.73 9.02 -8.26
N THR A 63 -9.11 8.94 -7.08
CA THR A 63 -9.72 8.30 -5.90
C THR A 63 -10.05 9.26 -4.76
N ARG A 64 -9.50 10.48 -4.77
CA ARG A 64 -9.74 11.46 -3.72
C ARG A 64 -11.21 11.89 -3.64
N GLY A 65 -11.62 12.30 -2.44
CA GLY A 65 -12.96 12.85 -2.22
C GLY A 65 -13.11 14.28 -2.74
N ALA A 66 -14.33 14.83 -2.60
CA ALA A 66 -14.64 16.21 -3.02
C ALA A 66 -14.45 17.24 -1.90
N ILE A 67 -14.63 16.82 -0.64
CA ILE A 67 -14.58 17.70 0.54
C ILE A 67 -13.20 17.71 1.17
N ALA A 68 -12.79 18.82 1.78
CA ALA A 68 -11.54 18.89 2.54
C ALA A 68 -11.63 18.01 3.80
N ALA A 69 -10.49 17.44 4.22
CA ALA A 69 -10.45 16.67 5.46
C ALA A 69 -10.56 17.58 6.68
N PRO A 70 -11.33 17.20 7.72
CA PRO A 70 -11.39 17.96 8.97
C PRO A 70 -10.04 17.93 9.73
N ALA A 71 -9.28 16.85 9.58
CA ALA A 71 -7.94 16.65 10.09
C ALA A 71 -7.11 15.81 9.12
N ARG A 72 -5.78 15.80 9.29
CA ARG A 72 -4.83 15.02 8.46
C ARG A 72 -3.85 14.22 9.32
N PRO A 73 -4.32 13.29 10.18
CA PRO A 73 -3.44 12.52 11.04
C PRO A 73 -2.44 11.70 10.23
N ALA A 74 -1.21 11.59 10.71
CA ALA A 74 -0.19 10.77 10.06
C ALA A 74 0.81 10.24 11.10
N LEU A 75 0.31 9.54 12.13
CA LEU A 75 1.14 8.87 13.14
C LEU A 75 2.14 9.81 13.84
N GLY A 76 1.73 11.05 14.12
CA GLY A 76 2.57 12.08 14.73
C GLY A 76 3.44 12.88 13.75
N PHE A 77 3.44 12.53 12.46
CA PHE A 77 4.11 13.31 11.41
C PHE A 77 3.14 14.28 10.73
N ARG A 78 3.69 15.23 9.97
CA ARG A 78 2.92 16.22 9.18
C ARG A 78 3.17 15.98 7.70
N LEU A 79 2.14 15.48 7.00
CA LEU A 79 2.19 15.34 5.55
C LEU A 79 2.38 16.70 4.88
N ASP A 80 3.15 16.72 3.79
CA ASP A 80 3.58 17.90 3.03
C ASP A 80 4.50 18.87 3.79
N GLU A 81 5.02 18.48 4.96
CA GLU A 81 5.91 19.34 5.76
C GLU A 81 7.13 18.58 6.32
N THR A 82 6.91 17.39 6.89
CA THR A 82 7.98 16.56 7.42
C THR A 82 8.98 16.19 6.31
N THR A 83 10.27 16.40 6.56
CA THR A 83 11.34 16.08 5.60
C THR A 83 11.92 14.68 5.84
N LEU A 84 12.66 14.16 4.85
CA LEU A 84 13.44 12.93 5.02
C LEU A 84 14.44 13.02 6.19
N ALA A 85 15.02 14.19 6.43
CA ALA A 85 15.94 14.40 7.55
C ALA A 85 15.24 14.25 8.91
N ASP A 86 14.02 14.80 9.03
CA ASP A 86 13.22 14.68 10.25
C ASP A 86 12.88 13.21 10.55
N VAL A 87 12.48 12.44 9.53
CA VAL A 87 12.16 11.01 9.70
C VAL A 87 13.41 10.21 10.07
N LYS A 88 14.58 10.52 9.50
CA LYS A 88 15.84 9.88 9.89
C LYS A 88 16.22 10.21 11.34
N ALA A 89 16.01 11.45 11.78
CA ALA A 89 16.24 11.85 13.16
C ALA A 89 15.30 11.11 14.12
N TRP A 90 14.00 11.03 13.79
CA TRP A 90 13.03 10.23 14.52
C TRP A 90 13.44 8.75 14.60
N ALA A 91 13.83 8.15 13.46
CA ALA A 91 14.23 6.76 13.40
C ALA A 91 15.44 6.47 14.30
N SER A 92 16.44 7.36 14.26
CA SER A 92 17.61 7.29 15.14
C SER A 92 17.23 7.37 16.62
N HIS A 93 16.38 8.35 16.99
CA HIS A 93 15.91 8.54 18.36
C HIS A 93 15.19 7.31 18.92
N HIS A 94 14.41 6.62 18.08
CA HIS A 94 13.65 5.43 18.47
C HIS A 94 14.36 4.09 18.19
N GLY A 95 15.61 4.12 17.70
CA GLY A 95 16.36 2.91 17.35
C GLY A 95 15.74 2.09 16.23
N ALA A 96 14.96 2.71 15.34
CA ALA A 96 14.35 2.05 14.20
C ALA A 96 15.38 1.73 13.11
N ARG A 97 15.33 0.52 12.57
CA ARG A 97 16.23 0.08 11.48
C ARG A 97 15.62 0.44 10.14
N CYS A 98 16.09 1.52 9.53
CA CYS A 98 15.53 2.03 8.28
C CYS A 98 16.52 1.91 7.11
N VAL A 99 15.98 1.60 5.93
CA VAL A 99 16.71 1.49 4.67
C VAL A 99 16.10 2.47 3.67
N GLU A 100 16.94 3.34 3.12
CA GLU A 100 16.56 4.24 2.04
C GLU A 100 16.55 3.51 0.70
N LYS A 101 15.54 3.78 -0.13
CA LYS A 101 15.33 3.19 -1.44
C LYS A 101 14.91 4.28 -2.43
N ARG A 102 15.07 3.99 -3.73
CA ARG A 102 14.60 4.84 -4.83
C ARG A 102 15.06 6.29 -4.70
N GLU A 103 16.37 6.49 -4.56
CA GLU A 103 16.98 7.82 -4.51
C GLU A 103 16.32 8.72 -3.44
N GLY A 104 16.11 8.19 -2.23
CA GLY A 104 15.56 8.98 -1.12
C GLY A 104 14.06 9.27 -1.18
N THR A 105 13.32 8.65 -2.10
CA THR A 105 11.86 8.81 -2.19
C THR A 105 11.07 7.77 -1.40
N LEU A 106 11.75 6.76 -0.85
CA LEU A 106 11.17 5.78 0.05
C LEU A 106 12.15 5.46 1.18
N LEU A 107 11.69 5.59 2.43
CA LEU A 107 12.39 5.10 3.60
C LEU A 107 11.57 3.99 4.24
N GLN A 108 12.14 2.79 4.38
CA GLN A 108 11.44 1.63 4.91
C GLN A 108 12.11 1.16 6.19
N CYS A 109 11.36 1.13 7.28
CA CYS A 109 11.81 0.77 8.62
C CYS A 109 11.21 -0.57 9.04
N ALA A 110 12.01 -1.46 9.59
CA ALA A 110 11.57 -2.76 10.08
C ALA A 110 11.65 -2.84 11.62
N ASP A 111 10.77 -3.64 12.21
CA ASP A 111 10.74 -3.93 13.65
C ASP A 111 10.68 -2.67 14.53
N VAL A 112 9.88 -1.68 14.11
CA VAL A 112 9.76 -0.40 14.80
C VAL A 112 9.03 -0.60 16.14
N PRO A 113 9.54 -0.10 17.27
CA PRO A 113 8.82 -0.21 18.55
C PRO A 113 7.42 0.42 18.46
N SER A 114 6.38 -0.28 18.92
CA SER A 114 5.00 0.23 18.80
C SER A 114 4.82 1.56 19.53
N ARG A 115 5.54 1.79 20.64
CA ARG A 115 5.54 3.07 21.35
C ARG A 115 5.96 4.29 20.51
N ALA A 116 6.77 4.07 19.47
CA ALA A 116 7.19 5.14 18.56
C ALA A 116 6.12 5.54 17.54
N ILE A 117 5.08 4.70 17.37
CA ILE A 117 4.00 4.88 16.38
C ILE A 117 2.65 5.10 17.06
N ASP A 118 2.33 4.31 18.08
CA ASP A 118 1.03 4.32 18.78
C ASP A 118 1.07 5.13 20.08
N GLY A 119 2.25 5.66 20.46
CA GLY A 119 2.43 6.48 21.66
C GLY A 119 2.83 5.68 22.92
N PRO A 120 3.03 6.37 24.05
CA PRO A 120 3.70 5.81 25.24
C PRO A 120 2.88 4.73 25.97
N THR A 121 1.59 4.61 25.70
CA THR A 121 0.70 3.60 26.30
C THR A 121 0.72 2.27 25.56
N ALA A 122 1.43 2.18 24.43
CA ALA A 122 1.58 0.93 23.70
C ALA A 122 2.47 -0.07 24.47
N ASP A 123 2.21 -1.37 24.27
CA ASP A 123 3.04 -2.44 24.83
C ASP A 123 4.50 -2.26 24.38
N GLU A 124 5.42 -2.24 25.36
CA GLU A 124 6.84 -2.04 25.15
C GLU A 124 7.49 -3.16 24.31
N ALA A 125 6.98 -4.39 24.42
CA ALA A 125 7.49 -5.52 23.66
C ALA A 125 6.90 -5.58 22.23
N ALA A 126 5.79 -4.90 21.98
CA ALA A 126 5.10 -4.94 20.70
C ALA A 126 5.85 -4.13 19.63
N LYS A 127 5.85 -4.64 18.39
CA LYS A 127 6.51 -4.00 17.26
C LYS A 127 5.56 -3.79 16.08
N VAL A 128 5.91 -2.84 15.23
CA VAL A 128 5.38 -2.67 13.88
C VAL A 128 6.37 -3.36 12.94
N ASP A 129 5.91 -4.35 12.19
CA ASP A 129 6.80 -5.15 11.34
C ASP A 129 7.41 -4.30 10.21
N ASP A 130 6.62 -3.40 9.63
CA ASP A 130 7.06 -2.45 8.62
C ASP A 130 6.46 -1.06 8.85
N VAL A 131 7.27 -0.03 8.68
CA VAL A 131 6.83 1.36 8.52
C VAL A 131 7.52 1.95 7.30
N SER A 132 6.74 2.36 6.32
CA SER A 132 7.21 2.91 5.05
C SER A 132 6.81 4.38 4.93
N PHE A 133 7.78 5.23 4.61
CA PHE A 133 7.62 6.67 4.40
C PHE A 133 7.91 7.01 2.93
N GLY A 134 6.93 7.61 2.25
CA GLY A 134 7.05 8.06 0.86
C GLY A 134 7.28 9.57 0.78
N PHE A 135 8.21 9.99 -0.06
CA PHE A 135 8.60 11.39 -0.21
C PHE A 135 8.52 11.86 -1.66
N THR A 136 8.19 13.13 -1.87
CA THR A 136 8.22 13.77 -3.19
C THR A 136 9.66 13.77 -3.74
N PRO A 137 9.87 13.32 -5.00
CA PRO A 137 11.17 13.43 -5.66
C PRO A 137 11.70 14.87 -5.68
N GLY A 138 12.99 15.06 -5.38
CA GLY A 138 13.66 16.36 -5.39
C GLY A 138 13.51 17.16 -4.09
N THR A 139 12.29 17.33 -3.57
CA THR A 139 12.08 18.10 -2.31
C THR A 139 12.21 17.25 -1.06
N HIS A 140 12.05 15.92 -1.16
CA HIS A 140 12.10 14.97 -0.05
C HIS A 140 11.15 15.31 1.11
N VAL A 141 10.00 15.88 0.77
CA VAL A 141 8.89 16.15 1.70
C VAL A 141 7.96 14.95 1.74
N LEU A 142 7.50 14.59 2.94
CA LEU A 142 6.69 13.41 3.22
C LEU A 142 5.29 13.53 2.64
N THR A 143 4.92 12.61 1.74
CA THR A 143 3.59 12.57 1.10
C THR A 143 2.79 11.35 1.48
N GLY A 144 3.38 10.35 2.12
CA GLY A 144 2.63 9.22 2.66
C GLY A 144 3.37 8.36 3.66
N ILE A 145 2.61 7.67 4.50
CA ILE A 145 3.10 6.76 5.53
C ILE A 145 2.25 5.49 5.49
N SER A 146 2.87 4.32 5.62
CA SER A 146 2.15 3.08 5.79
C SER A 146 2.77 2.24 6.89
N THR A 147 1.94 1.57 7.68
CA THR A 147 2.36 0.58 8.67
C THR A 147 1.86 -0.80 8.29
N LEU A 148 2.59 -1.84 8.68
CA LEU A 148 2.14 -3.22 8.55
C LEU A 148 2.44 -3.98 9.83
N ARG A 149 1.45 -4.73 10.31
CA ARG A 149 1.55 -5.62 11.47
C ARG A 149 1.02 -6.99 11.09
N TYR A 150 1.79 -8.04 11.34
CA TYR A 150 1.32 -9.41 11.26
C TYR A 150 0.89 -9.87 12.65
N ALA A 151 -0.41 -10.05 12.85
CA ALA A 151 -0.89 -10.59 14.11
C ALA A 151 -0.70 -12.11 14.14
N ARG A 152 -0.06 -12.60 15.21
CA ARG A 152 0.07 -14.04 15.46
C ARG A 152 -1.24 -14.70 15.90
N ALA A 153 -2.16 -13.91 16.46
CA ALA A 153 -3.47 -14.36 16.93
C ALA A 153 -4.60 -13.50 16.32
N PRO A 154 -5.69 -14.10 15.81
CA PRO A 154 -6.78 -13.36 15.15
C PRO A 154 -7.43 -12.29 16.03
N GLY A 155 -7.66 -12.57 17.31
CA GLY A 155 -8.33 -11.63 18.24
C GLY A 155 -7.55 -10.33 18.45
N GLY A 156 -6.21 -10.40 18.56
CA GLY A 156 -5.35 -9.22 18.66
C GLY A 156 -5.34 -8.37 17.39
N ALA A 157 -5.43 -9.01 16.23
CA ALA A 157 -5.51 -8.33 14.93
C ALA A 157 -6.79 -7.49 14.82
N VAL A 158 -7.93 -8.08 15.19
CA VAL A 158 -9.24 -7.42 15.16
C VAL A 158 -9.27 -6.26 16.14
N ALA A 159 -8.80 -6.45 17.38
CA ALA A 159 -8.74 -5.37 18.36
C ALA A 159 -7.84 -4.21 17.87
N THR A 160 -6.71 -4.51 17.22
CA THR A 160 -5.85 -3.49 16.62
C THR A 160 -6.58 -2.76 15.49
N LEU A 161 -7.22 -3.50 14.59
CA LEU A 161 -7.99 -2.93 13.49
C LEU A 161 -9.09 -1.99 13.99
N ASP A 162 -9.87 -2.43 14.99
CA ASP A 162 -10.96 -1.65 15.56
C ASP A 162 -10.47 -0.40 16.29
N HIS A 163 -9.37 -0.50 17.04
CA HIS A 163 -8.75 0.64 17.69
C HIS A 163 -8.31 1.70 16.67
N LYS A 164 -7.65 1.28 15.58
CA LYS A 164 -7.19 2.21 14.52
C LYS A 164 -8.34 2.86 13.77
N VAL A 165 -9.38 2.10 13.43
CA VAL A 165 -10.59 2.65 12.82
C VAL A 165 -11.25 3.67 13.76
N SER A 166 -11.47 3.31 15.03
CA SER A 166 -12.10 4.21 16.01
C SER A 166 -11.30 5.50 16.23
N SER A 167 -9.96 5.42 16.23
CA SER A 167 -9.11 6.62 16.33
C SER A 167 -9.34 7.55 15.14
N LEU A 168 -9.35 7.02 13.91
CA LEU A 168 -9.58 7.83 12.72
C LEU A 168 -11.01 8.35 12.62
N GLU A 169 -12.01 7.57 13.02
CA GLU A 169 -13.41 8.04 13.03
C GLU A 169 -13.60 9.26 13.93
N LYS A 170 -12.89 9.33 15.06
CA LYS A 170 -12.93 10.50 15.96
C LYS A 170 -12.36 11.77 15.31
N GLU A 171 -11.38 11.62 14.42
CA GLU A 171 -10.71 12.75 13.78
C GLU A 171 -11.33 13.13 12.43
N LEU A 172 -11.88 12.14 11.71
CA LEU A 172 -12.29 12.26 10.31
C LEU A 172 -13.79 12.09 10.07
N GLY A 173 -14.54 11.57 11.05
CA GLY A 173 -15.91 11.10 10.87
C GLY A 173 -15.98 9.68 10.30
N GLU A 174 -17.18 9.22 9.94
CA GLU A 174 -17.38 7.83 9.46
C GLU A 174 -16.68 7.57 8.12
N GLY A 175 -15.91 6.47 8.06
CA GLY A 175 -15.26 6.01 6.84
C GLY A 175 -16.12 5.03 6.03
N LYS A 176 -15.79 4.83 4.75
CA LYS A 176 -16.47 3.84 3.92
C LYS A 176 -15.92 2.45 4.23
N ALA A 177 -16.75 1.59 4.83
CA ALA A 177 -16.37 0.21 5.16
C ALA A 177 -16.68 -0.77 4.01
N THR A 178 -15.79 -1.74 3.80
CA THR A 178 -15.99 -2.92 2.93
C THR A 178 -15.51 -4.17 3.66
N GLY A 179 -16.28 -5.26 3.60
CA GLY A 179 -16.01 -6.48 4.38
C GLY A 179 -16.46 -6.36 5.84
N GLN A 180 -16.10 -7.34 6.68
CA GLN A 180 -16.44 -7.34 8.12
C GLN A 180 -15.16 -7.40 8.96
N ARG A 181 -15.08 -6.57 10.01
CA ARG A 181 -13.88 -6.42 10.84
C ARG A 181 -13.78 -7.43 11.98
N ASP A 182 -14.59 -8.48 11.99
CA ASP A 182 -14.55 -9.50 13.04
C ASP A 182 -13.65 -10.70 12.69
N ALA A 183 -13.30 -11.47 13.73
CA ALA A 183 -12.39 -12.59 13.63
C ALA A 183 -12.96 -13.73 12.77
N GLN A 184 -14.28 -13.94 12.81
CA GLN A 184 -14.95 -15.00 12.06
C GLN A 184 -14.88 -14.73 10.55
N TYR A 185 -15.18 -13.51 10.13
CA TYR A 185 -15.07 -13.13 8.73
C TYR A 185 -13.63 -13.21 8.26
N LEU A 186 -12.69 -12.52 8.94
CA LEU A 186 -11.30 -12.45 8.49
C LEU A 186 -10.62 -13.82 8.48
N SER A 187 -10.88 -14.67 9.47
CA SER A 187 -10.30 -16.02 9.53
C SER A 187 -11.03 -17.02 8.63
N GLY A 188 -12.17 -16.65 8.04
CA GLY A 188 -13.03 -17.53 7.25
C GLY A 188 -12.55 -17.84 5.83
N GLY A 189 -11.35 -17.38 5.42
CA GLY A 189 -10.77 -17.72 4.12
C GLY A 189 -9.50 -16.94 3.79
N ALA A 190 -8.72 -17.46 2.84
CA ALA A 190 -7.52 -16.80 2.33
C ALA A 190 -7.85 -15.45 1.69
N TYR A 191 -7.06 -14.42 2.02
CA TYR A 191 -7.20 -13.04 1.51
C TYR A 191 -8.56 -12.39 1.78
N ARG A 192 -9.31 -12.89 2.77
CA ARG A 192 -10.47 -12.15 3.25
C ARG A 192 -10.00 -10.84 3.86
N THR A 193 -10.65 -9.77 3.44
CA THR A 193 -10.22 -8.40 3.69
C THR A 193 -11.37 -7.57 4.21
N ALA A 194 -11.09 -6.77 5.22
CA ALA A 194 -11.91 -5.68 5.69
C ALA A 194 -11.13 -4.38 5.53
N VAL A 195 -11.74 -3.36 4.94
CA VAL A 195 -11.13 -2.05 4.73
C VAL A 195 -12.09 -0.98 5.22
N VAL A 196 -11.55 0.05 5.87
CA VAL A 196 -12.23 1.32 6.08
C VAL A 196 -11.44 2.40 5.35
N GLU A 197 -12.08 3.05 4.38
CA GLU A 197 -11.47 4.05 3.52
C GLU A 197 -11.96 5.45 3.89
N TYR A 198 -11.01 6.38 4.00
CA TYR A 198 -11.26 7.81 4.17
C TYR A 198 -10.75 8.53 2.93
N ARG A 199 -11.65 9.25 2.24
CA ARG A 199 -11.36 9.91 0.97
C ARG A 199 -11.79 11.37 1.06
N PHE A 200 -10.80 12.25 1.17
CA PHE A 200 -10.98 13.69 1.14
C PHE A 200 -10.19 14.28 -0.04
N ARG A 201 -10.45 15.54 -0.36
CA ARG A 201 -9.85 16.26 -1.49
C ARG A 201 -8.35 16.46 -1.32
N ASP A 202 -7.88 16.59 -0.09
CA ASP A 202 -6.49 16.91 0.27
C ASP A 202 -5.82 15.85 1.16
N TYR A 203 -6.54 14.77 1.50
CA TYR A 203 -6.05 13.70 2.34
C TYR A 203 -6.79 12.37 2.11
N MET A 204 -6.06 11.27 2.21
CA MET A 204 -6.61 9.92 2.14
C MET A 204 -6.00 9.07 3.26
N ALA A 205 -6.82 8.22 3.86
CA ALA A 205 -6.37 7.22 4.80
C ALA A 205 -7.10 5.90 4.62
N ASP A 206 -6.43 4.79 4.93
CA ASP A 206 -6.99 3.44 4.92
C ASP A 206 -6.56 2.67 6.15
N VAL A 207 -7.50 1.89 6.71
CA VAL A 207 -7.17 0.81 7.65
C VAL A 207 -7.67 -0.49 7.07
N THR A 208 -6.76 -1.45 6.90
CA THR A 208 -7.02 -2.74 6.26
C THR A 208 -6.67 -3.87 7.20
N GLY A 209 -7.59 -4.80 7.42
CA GLY A 209 -7.33 -6.13 7.96
C GLY A 209 -7.42 -7.16 6.85
N MET A 210 -6.41 -8.02 6.69
CA MET A 210 -6.41 -9.05 5.65
C MET A 210 -5.82 -10.36 6.16
N ASN A 211 -6.49 -11.48 5.92
CA ASN A 211 -5.94 -12.80 6.23
C ASN A 211 -4.95 -13.27 5.17
N LEU A 212 -3.68 -13.34 5.54
CA LEU A 212 -2.60 -13.81 4.69
C LEU A 212 -2.29 -15.29 4.99
N PRO A 213 -2.43 -16.19 4.01
CA PRO A 213 -2.09 -17.60 4.20
C PRO A 213 -0.67 -17.79 4.76
N GLY A 214 -0.56 -18.53 5.85
CA GLY A 214 0.72 -18.81 6.53
C GLY A 214 1.29 -17.65 7.37
N ARG A 215 0.64 -16.48 7.42
CA ARG A 215 1.07 -15.32 8.23
C ARG A 215 0.01 -14.79 9.19
N GLY A 216 -1.23 -15.27 9.09
CA GLY A 216 -2.35 -14.81 9.91
C GLY A 216 -2.94 -13.50 9.39
N ILE A 217 -3.66 -12.79 10.26
CA ILE A 217 -4.30 -11.52 9.89
C ILE A 217 -3.25 -10.40 9.96
N ALA A 218 -3.01 -9.76 8.82
CA ALA A 218 -2.23 -8.55 8.74
C ALA A 218 -3.13 -7.32 8.91
N VAL A 219 -2.66 -6.35 9.70
CA VAL A 219 -3.28 -5.04 9.84
C VAL A 219 -2.36 -4.00 9.23
N ARG A 220 -2.91 -3.18 8.34
CA ARG A 220 -2.21 -2.11 7.65
C ARG A 220 -2.93 -0.80 7.83
N GLU A 221 -2.19 0.24 8.18
CA GLU A 221 -2.63 1.63 8.05
C GLU A 221 -1.91 2.27 6.87
N HIS A 222 -2.58 3.18 6.18
CA HIS A 222 -1.99 3.97 5.10
C HIS A 222 -2.53 5.39 5.17
N TYR A 223 -1.64 6.36 5.09
CA TYR A 223 -1.92 7.79 5.18
C TYR A 223 -1.25 8.47 4.00
N GLN A 224 -1.97 9.34 3.30
CA GLN A 224 -1.45 9.93 2.07
C GLN A 224 -1.99 11.34 1.84
N SER A 225 -1.09 12.24 1.43
CA SER A 225 -1.45 13.55 0.93
C SER A 225 -2.17 13.41 -0.41
N ALA A 226 -3.35 14.03 -0.50
CA ALA A 226 -4.10 14.16 -1.74
C ALA A 226 -3.98 15.57 -2.38
N ARG A 227 -3.06 16.39 -1.87
CA ARG A 227 -2.66 17.65 -2.50
C ARG A 227 -1.82 17.31 -3.74
N VAL A 228 -2.09 18.05 -4.79
CA VAL A 228 -1.59 17.82 -6.16
C VAL A 228 -1.50 19.21 -6.74
N ASP A 229 -0.50 19.91 -6.24
CA ASP A 229 -0.22 21.31 -6.51
C ASP A 229 0.99 21.38 -7.44
#